data_AF-A0A1V2MD48-F1
#
_entry.id   AF-A0A1V2MD48-F1
#
_cell.length_a   1.000
_cell.length_b   1.000
_cell.length_c   1.000
_cell.angle_alpha   90.00
_cell.angle_beta   90.00
_cell.angle_gamma   90.00
#
_symmetry.space_group_name_H-M   'P 1'
#
loop_
_entity.id
_entity.type
_entity.pdbx_description
1 polymer ?
#
loop_
_entity_poly.entity_id
_entity_poly.type
_entity_poly.pdbx_seq_one_letter_code
_entity_poly.pdbx_strand_id
1 'polypeptide(L)'
;MIEAINMISNNIQPIKNEITYPIDDSAFKISLDAAKELLNKTIEAENEIEKLTFEFMTGKNDNVHELMIAQEKSSILLQFTMQVRNGVMTAYQEIMKIPV
;
A
#
# COMPACT_ATOMS: atom_id res chain seq x y z
N MET A 1 53.83 -19.70 -22.26
CA MET A 1 52.94 -18.55 -22.59
C MET A 1 51.46 -18.83 -22.30
N ILE A 2 51.01 -20.10 -22.23
CA ILE A 2 49.60 -20.48 -21.98
C ILE A 2 49.25 -20.56 -20.48
N GLU A 3 50.23 -20.72 -19.59
CA GLU A 3 50.00 -20.74 -18.12
C GLU A 3 49.64 -19.37 -17.52
N ALA A 4 50.08 -18.27 -18.14
CA ALA A 4 49.78 -16.92 -17.67
C ALA A 4 48.30 -16.54 -17.84
N ILE A 5 47.60 -17.14 -18.82
CA ILE A 5 46.19 -16.87 -19.10
C ILE A 5 45.29 -17.60 -18.07
N ASN A 6 45.67 -18.80 -17.64
CA ASN A 6 44.92 -19.58 -16.64
C ASN A 6 44.95 -18.99 -15.23
N MET A 7 45.92 -18.13 -14.91
CA MET A 7 45.95 -17.40 -13.63
C MET A 7 44.99 -16.20 -13.60
N ILE A 8 44.64 -15.63 -14.75
CA ILE A 8 43.72 -14.49 -14.87
C ILE A 8 42.27 -14.97 -14.80
N SER A 9 41.97 -16.15 -15.35
CA SER A 9 40.59 -16.71 -15.34
C SER A 9 40.12 -17.19 -13.96
N ASN A 10 41.04 -17.52 -13.04
CA ASN A 10 40.70 -18.10 -11.75
C ASN A 10 40.53 -17.08 -10.60
N ASN A 11 40.70 -15.77 -10.87
CA ASN A 11 40.66 -14.75 -9.82
C ASN A 11 39.58 -13.68 -10.00
N ILE A 12 38.60 -13.92 -10.87
CA ILE A 12 37.39 -13.11 -10.89
C ILE A 12 36.43 -13.74 -9.87
N GLN A 13 36.65 -13.45 -8.59
CA GLN A 13 35.62 -13.64 -7.56
C GLN A 13 34.39 -12.83 -8.00
N PRO A 14 33.16 -13.39 -7.94
CA PRO A 14 31.98 -12.58 -8.14
C PRO A 14 32.01 -11.45 -7.12
N ILE A 15 31.92 -10.21 -7.58
CA ILE A 15 31.77 -9.04 -6.71
C ILE A 15 30.44 -9.25 -5.97
N LYS A 16 30.53 -9.80 -4.76
CA LYS A 16 29.41 -9.90 -3.84
C LYS A 16 29.18 -8.48 -3.33
N ASN A 17 28.34 -7.73 -4.06
CA ASN A 17 27.82 -6.45 -3.59
C ASN A 17 26.95 -6.75 -2.36
N GLU A 18 27.56 -6.85 -1.19
CA GLU A 18 26.89 -6.67 0.09
C GLU A 18 26.56 -5.19 0.24
N ILE A 19 25.66 -4.69 -0.60
CA ILE A 19 24.91 -3.48 -0.24
C ILE A 19 23.91 -3.97 0.80
N THR A 20 24.34 -4.09 2.05
CA THR A 20 23.44 -4.16 3.18
C THR A 20 22.75 -2.81 3.27
N TYR A 21 21.65 -2.66 2.54
CA TYR A 21 20.69 -1.61 2.84
C TYR A 21 20.23 -1.86 4.27
N PRO A 22 20.40 -0.92 5.21
CA PRO A 22 19.66 -1.01 6.45
C PRO A 22 18.19 -1.06 6.04
N ILE A 23 17.56 -2.21 6.25
CA ILE A 23 16.12 -2.35 6.06
C ILE A 23 15.52 -1.48 7.15
N ASP A 24 15.24 -0.22 6.82
CA ASP A 24 14.56 0.71 7.70
C ASP A 24 13.08 0.33 7.73
N ASP A 25 12.76 -0.64 8.58
CA ASP A 25 11.40 -1.11 8.85
C ASP A 25 10.46 0.04 9.27
N SER A 26 11.01 1.19 9.70
CA SER A 26 10.21 2.34 10.13
C SER A 26 9.42 2.96 8.97
N ALA A 27 10.00 3.05 7.78
CA ALA A 27 9.33 3.62 6.61
C ALA A 27 8.14 2.75 6.16
N PHE A 28 8.33 1.43 6.15
CA PHE A 28 7.25 0.49 5.88
C PHE A 28 6.17 0.56 6.98
N LYS A 29 6.55 0.62 8.25
CA LYS A 29 5.61 0.75 9.36
C LYS A 29 4.76 2.03 9.25
N ILE A 30 5.35 3.17 8.91
CA ILE A 30 4.64 4.45 8.75
C ILE A 30 3.60 4.34 7.62
N SER A 31 3.99 3.78 6.47
CA SER A 31 3.06 3.61 5.34
C SER A 31 1.94 2.61 5.66
N LEU A 32 2.22 1.53 6.39
CA LEU A 32 1.23 0.58 6.88
C LEU A 32 0.25 1.23 7.87
N ASP A 33 0.76 2.05 8.79
CA ASP A 33 -0.08 2.75 9.76
C ASP A 33 -0.98 3.79 9.07
N ALA A 34 -0.44 4.53 8.09
CA ALA A 34 -1.23 5.43 7.25
C ALA A 34 -2.31 4.67 6.44
N ALA A 35 -1.99 3.49 5.91
CA ALA A 35 -2.96 2.65 5.20
C ALA A 35 -4.09 2.15 6.12
N LYS A 36 -3.77 1.79 7.36
CA LYS A 36 -4.77 1.43 8.38
C LYS A 36 -5.67 2.61 8.73
N GLU A 37 -5.10 3.80 8.91
CA GLU A 37 -5.88 5.01 9.17
C GLU A 37 -6.85 5.29 8.02
N LEU A 38 -6.37 5.18 6.77
CA LEU A 38 -7.18 5.39 5.59
C LEU A 38 -8.33 4.37 5.47
N LEU A 39 -8.06 3.11 5.82
CA LEU A 39 -9.09 2.07 5.88
C LEU A 39 -10.16 2.41 6.92
N ASN A 40 -9.78 2.86 8.12
CA ASN A 40 -10.73 3.28 9.14
C ASN A 40 -11.59 4.45 8.67
N LYS A 41 -10.99 5.46 8.02
CA LYS A 41 -11.73 6.59 7.43
C LYS A 41 -12.71 6.15 6.34
N THR A 42 -12.36 5.11 5.57
CA THR A 42 -13.26 4.54 4.57
C THR A 42 -14.47 3.89 5.23
N ILE A 43 -14.25 3.11 6.29
CA ILE A 43 -15.33 2.48 7.06
C ILE A 43 -16.25 3.54 7.68
N GLU A 44 -15.68 4.62 8.23
CA GLU A 44 -16.45 5.74 8.75
C GLU A 44 -17.33 6.41 7.68
N ALA A 45 -16.78 6.63 6.48
CA ALA A 45 -17.53 7.20 5.35
C ALA A 45 -18.65 6.27 4.87
N GLU A 46 -18.43 4.96 4.82
CA GLU A 46 -19.46 3.97 4.48
C GLU A 46 -20.59 3.95 5.53
N ASN A 47 -20.24 3.96 6.82
CA ASN A 47 -21.24 4.02 7.90
C ASN A 47 -22.10 5.31 7.82
N GLU A 48 -21.50 6.42 7.43
CA GLU A 48 -22.21 7.68 7.19
C GLU A 48 -23.23 7.54 6.05
N ILE A 49 -22.84 6.91 4.93
CA ILE A 49 -23.75 6.61 3.81
C ILE A 49 -24.89 5.70 4.26
N GLU A 50 -24.61 4.64 5.02
CA GLU A 50 -25.66 3.73 5.49
C GLU A 50 -26.70 4.47 6.33
N LYS A 51 -26.23 5.35 7.22
CA LYS A 51 -27.12 6.18 8.06
C LYS A 51 -27.96 7.13 7.20
N LEU A 52 -27.34 7.87 6.28
CA LEU A 52 -28.05 8.80 5.40
C LEU A 52 -29.05 8.07 4.49
N THR A 53 -28.66 6.90 3.99
CA THR A 53 -29.52 6.02 3.19
C THR A 53 -30.74 5.58 4.00
N PHE A 54 -30.53 5.16 5.25
CA PHE A 54 -31.62 4.75 6.13
C PHE A 54 -32.57 5.93 6.45
N GLU A 55 -32.02 7.10 6.74
CA GLU A 55 -32.82 8.32 6.99
C GLU A 55 -33.62 8.74 5.75
N PHE A 56 -33.03 8.60 4.56
CA PHE A 56 -33.68 8.86 3.28
C PHE A 56 -34.81 7.85 3.00
N MET A 57 -34.55 6.56 3.15
CA MET A 57 -35.55 5.51 2.94
C MET A 57 -36.71 5.58 3.93
N THR A 58 -36.45 6.04 5.17
CA THR A 58 -37.48 6.21 6.20
C THR A 58 -38.25 7.53 6.07
N GLY A 59 -37.89 8.40 5.12
CA GLY A 59 -38.50 9.72 4.93
C GLY A 59 -38.20 10.69 6.08
N LYS A 60 -37.19 10.39 6.91
CA LYS A 60 -36.73 11.30 7.98
C LYS A 60 -35.87 12.43 7.45
N ASN A 61 -35.23 12.23 6.29
CA ASN A 61 -34.38 13.20 5.63
C ASN A 61 -34.58 13.12 4.10
N ASP A 62 -35.05 14.19 3.47
CA ASP A 62 -35.25 14.25 2.01
C ASP A 62 -34.01 14.79 1.26
N ASN A 63 -32.87 14.97 1.94
CA ASN A 63 -31.67 15.53 1.35
C ASN A 63 -30.88 14.49 0.54
N VAL A 64 -31.40 14.19 -0.66
CA VAL A 64 -30.74 13.31 -1.64
C VAL A 64 -29.38 13.84 -2.10
N HIS A 65 -29.15 15.15 -2.05
CA HIS A 65 -27.88 15.76 -2.45
C HIS A 65 -26.75 15.41 -1.47
N GLU A 66 -27.02 15.46 -0.17
CA GLU A 66 -26.06 15.04 0.85
C GLU A 66 -25.70 13.56 0.71
N LEU A 67 -26.71 12.70 0.49
CA LEU A 67 -26.47 11.28 0.24
C LEU A 67 -25.60 11.07 -1.01
N MET A 68 -25.91 11.75 -2.11
CA MET A 68 -25.15 11.62 -3.36
C MET A 68 -23.70 12.11 -3.22
N ILE A 69 -23.48 13.22 -2.50
CA ILE A 69 -22.14 13.74 -2.21
C ILE A 69 -21.37 12.76 -1.32
N ALA A 70 -22.00 12.23 -0.27
CA ALA A 70 -21.38 11.26 0.62
C ALA A 70 -21.01 9.98 -0.14
N GLN A 71 -21.90 9.48 -1.01
CA GLN A 71 -21.66 8.33 -1.87
C GLN A 71 -20.46 8.54 -2.80
N GLU A 72 -20.39 9.68 -3.50
CA GLU A 72 -19.27 9.98 -4.39
C GLU A 72 -17.95 10.07 -3.61
N LYS A 73 -17.98 10.75 -2.46
CA LYS A 73 -16.83 10.86 -1.56
C LYS A 73 -16.33 9.49 -1.11
N SER A 74 -17.22 8.60 -0.67
CA SER A 74 -16.82 7.26 -0.23
C SER A 74 -16.35 6.39 -1.38
N SER A 75 -16.96 6.49 -2.56
CA SER A 75 -16.51 5.79 -3.76
C SER A 75 -15.06 6.15 -4.12
N ILE A 76 -14.73 7.45 -4.14
CA ILE A 76 -13.36 7.92 -4.38
C ILE A 76 -12.41 7.43 -3.27
N LEU A 77 -12.84 7.53 -2.01
CA LEU A 77 -12.05 7.12 -0.86
C LEU A 77 -11.75 5.62 -0.88
N LEU A 78 -12.73 4.78 -1.18
CA LEU A 78 -12.60 3.33 -1.31
C LEU A 78 -11.63 2.96 -2.43
N GLN A 79 -11.74 3.61 -3.59
CA GLN A 79 -10.81 3.39 -4.70
C GLN A 79 -9.37 3.75 -4.29
N PHE A 80 -9.19 4.88 -3.60
CA PHE A 80 -7.88 5.28 -3.09
C PHE A 80 -7.35 4.29 -2.04
N THR A 81 -8.18 3.84 -1.09
CA THR A 81 -7.83 2.81 -0.10
C THR A 81 -7.41 1.50 -0.75
N MET A 82 -8.08 1.08 -1.82
CA MET A 82 -7.70 -0.11 -2.58
C MET A 82 -6.33 0.03 -3.23
N GLN A 83 -6.01 1.21 -3.80
CA GLN A 83 -4.69 1.48 -4.35
C GLN A 83 -3.60 1.44 -3.28
N VAL A 84 -3.84 2.08 -2.12
CA VAL A 84 -2.90 2.07 -0.99
C VAL A 84 -2.71 0.65 -0.44
N ARG A 85 -3.80 -0.11 -0.25
CA ARG A 85 -3.76 -1.52 0.18
C ARG A 85 -2.90 -2.36 -0.76
N ASN A 86 -3.11 -2.23 -2.06
CA ASN A 86 -2.34 -2.95 -3.06
C ASN A 86 -0.87 -2.52 -3.02
N GLY A 87 -0.58 -1.23 -2.89
CA GLY A 87 0.79 -0.71 -2.75
C GLY A 87 1.53 -1.27 -1.55
N VAL A 88 0.89 -1.28 -0.37
CA VAL A 88 1.47 -1.87 0.86
C VAL A 88 1.70 -3.37 0.70
N MET A 89 0.78 -4.09 0.07
CA MET A 89 0.95 -5.53 -0.21
C MET A 89 2.13 -5.79 -1.16
N THR A 90 2.26 -5.00 -2.23
CA THR A 90 3.39 -5.11 -3.15
C THR A 90 4.71 -4.78 -2.45
N ALA A 91 4.76 -3.70 -1.67
CA ALA A 91 5.96 -3.34 -0.90
C ALA A 91 6.37 -4.45 0.07
N TYR A 92 5.41 -5.06 0.77
CA TYR A 92 5.68 -6.23 1.61
C TYR A 92 6.26 -7.40 0.80
N GLN A 93 5.69 -7.70 -0.36
CA GLN A 93 6.19 -8.76 -1.25
C GLN A 93 7.59 -8.46 -1.80
N GLU A 94 7.92 -7.20 -2.09
CA GLU A 94 9.24 -6.79 -2.57
C GLU A 94 10.30 -6.92 -1.48
N ILE A 95 10.00 -6.46 -0.26
CA ILE A 95 10.88 -6.62 0.91
C ILE A 95 11.20 -8.10 1.13
N MET A 96 10.20 -8.98 1.07
CA MET A 96 10.38 -10.43 1.23
C MET A 96 11.21 -11.09 0.10
N LYS A 97 11.32 -10.45 -1.07
CA LYS A 97 12.13 -10.94 -2.20
C LYS A 97 13.58 -10.50 -2.14
N ILE A 98 13.94 -9.54 -1.28
CA ILE A 98 15.33 -9.14 -1.09
C ILE A 98 16.05 -10.34 -0.45
N PRO A 99 17.03 -10.95 -1.14
CA PRO A 99 17.83 -12.00 -0.52
C PRO A 99 18.66 -11.36 0.60
N VAL A 100 18.59 -11.96 1.79
CA VAL A 100 19.47 -11.63 2.92
C VAL A 100 20.91 -12.04 2.65
#